data_AF-A0A4U9VDS0-F1
#
_entry.id   AF-A0A4U9VDS0-F1
#
_cell.length_a   1.000
_cell.length_b   1.000
_cell.length_c   1.000
_cell.angle_alpha   90.00
_cell.angle_beta   90.00
_cell.angle_gamma   90.00
#
_symmetry.space_group_name_H-M   'P 1'
#
loop_
_entity.id
_entity.type
_entity.pdbx_description
1 polymer ?
#
loop_
_entity_poly.entity_id
_entity_poly.type
_entity_poly.pdbx_seq_one_letter_code
_entity_poly.pdbx_strand_id
1 'polypeptide(L)'
;MIKEISRAFSSFLLGIILCCYCPFMSIAQTSHNNPSSWTEDMQFNIATNQTFFKTYDSINSIIIGYKDLKPYYILLKFENDSFGEKTKHFDLTFEGDLWLLKKAYPSIEVLDLQSDVFNSNVGLGIEKIQRIKSITIERKKLQITLFNNTISSDTRHHLTENVWAFPATYIGGTKVLERNLSSIRSPKPSKNDVDSVFLFKVKISKKGDVEEVEPVQGDKSSYSKVLQKKLSEKNTNYFSDGSPKWKAAIRYNVSRPMNSILKIYIKRSHDGQITIKIPTVLRNWTGN
;
A
#
# COMPACT_ATOMS: atom_id res chain seq x y z
N MET A 1 -22.90 28.97 1.79
CA MET A 1 -23.32 28.56 0.43
C MET A 1 -22.14 28.73 -0.54
N ILE A 2 -21.02 28.03 -0.30
CA ILE A 2 -19.87 27.93 -1.21
C ILE A 2 -19.21 26.59 -0.86
N LYS A 3 -19.71 25.48 -1.41
CA LYS A 3 -19.12 24.16 -1.15
C LYS A 3 -19.53 23.11 -2.19
N GLU A 4 -19.54 23.46 -3.48
CA GLU A 4 -19.84 22.46 -4.51
C GLU A 4 -19.13 22.60 -5.86
N ILE A 5 -18.23 23.58 -6.03
CA ILE A 5 -17.58 23.81 -7.33
C ILE A 5 -16.21 23.11 -7.47
N SER A 6 -15.61 22.62 -6.38
CA SER A 6 -14.26 22.01 -6.43
C SER A 6 -14.23 20.52 -6.84
N ARG A 7 -15.37 19.82 -6.91
CA ARG A 7 -15.42 18.39 -7.23
C ARG A 7 -15.75 18.07 -8.68
N ALA A 8 -16.22 19.05 -9.46
CA ALA A 8 -16.59 18.84 -10.87
C ALA A 8 -15.39 18.97 -11.84
N PHE A 9 -14.29 19.63 -11.45
CA PHE A 9 -13.17 19.89 -12.36
C PHE A 9 -12.13 18.76 -12.47
N SER A 10 -12.10 17.80 -11.54
CA SER A 10 -11.12 16.70 -11.58
C SER A 10 -11.58 15.51 -12.44
N SER A 11 -12.89 15.29 -12.56
CA SER A 11 -13.47 14.16 -13.30
C SER A 11 -13.72 14.49 -14.77
N PHE A 12 -13.87 15.76 -15.12
CA PHE A 12 -14.16 16.20 -16.49
C PHE A 12 -12.90 16.27 -17.39
N LEU A 13 -11.72 16.49 -16.82
CA LEU A 13 -10.49 16.61 -17.62
C LEU A 13 -10.02 15.26 -18.18
N LEU A 14 -10.20 14.14 -17.47
CA LEU A 14 -9.72 12.84 -17.97
C LEU A 14 -10.67 12.16 -18.98
N GLY A 15 -12.00 12.36 -18.81
CA GLY A 15 -12.99 11.85 -19.75
C GLY A 15 -12.90 12.47 -21.15
N ILE A 16 -12.45 13.74 -21.23
CA ILE A 16 -12.24 14.44 -22.50
C ILE A 16 -10.90 14.06 -23.14
N ILE A 17 -9.85 13.76 -22.36
CA ILE A 17 -8.54 13.39 -22.89
C ILE A 17 -8.57 12.06 -23.67
N LEU A 18 -9.42 11.11 -23.29
CA LEU A 18 -9.57 9.84 -24.00
C LEU A 18 -10.50 9.92 -25.23
N CYS A 19 -11.42 10.88 -25.30
CA CYS A 19 -12.38 10.98 -26.41
C CYS A 19 -11.96 11.94 -27.54
N CYS A 20 -11.01 12.87 -27.33
CA CYS A 20 -10.75 13.96 -28.28
C CYS A 20 -9.42 13.89 -29.06
N TYR A 21 -8.59 12.86 -28.92
CA TYR A 21 -7.30 12.77 -29.64
C TYR A 21 -7.12 11.45 -30.41
N CYS A 22 -8.02 11.21 -31.36
CA CYS A 22 -7.66 10.64 -32.66
C CYS A 22 -8.05 11.70 -33.69
N PRO A 23 -7.09 12.25 -34.47
CA PRO A 23 -6.28 11.41 -35.33
C PRO A 23 -4.79 11.84 -35.44
N PHE A 24 -3.92 10.88 -35.77
CA PHE A 24 -2.52 11.08 -36.20
C PHE A 24 -1.53 11.67 -35.18
N MET A 25 -1.05 10.84 -34.24
CA MET A 25 0.38 10.84 -33.92
C MET A 25 0.92 9.42 -34.08
N SER A 26 2.01 9.30 -34.82
CA SER A 26 2.79 8.07 -34.96
C SER A 26 3.27 7.63 -33.57
N ILE A 27 2.63 6.57 -33.06
CA ILE A 27 3.00 5.91 -31.80
C ILE A 27 4.19 5.00 -32.11
N ALA A 28 5.35 5.26 -31.53
CA ALA A 28 6.47 4.32 -31.55
C ALA A 28 6.10 3.14 -30.64
N GLN A 29 5.72 2.03 -31.26
CA GLN A 29 5.45 0.75 -30.60
C GLN A 29 6.77 0.08 -30.24
N THR A 30 7.05 -0.13 -28.96
CA THR A 30 8.16 -0.98 -28.52
C THR A 30 7.59 -2.20 -27.79
N SER A 31 7.48 -3.32 -28.50
CA SER A 31 7.10 -4.59 -27.89
C SER A 31 8.30 -5.19 -27.16
N HIS A 32 8.20 -5.38 -25.85
CA HIS A 32 9.08 -6.30 -25.14
C HIS A 32 8.29 -7.54 -24.68
N ASN A 33 8.42 -8.61 -25.46
CA ASN A 33 8.14 -10.03 -25.27
C ASN A 33 7.56 -10.49 -23.91
N ASN A 34 6.29 -10.18 -23.62
CA ASN A 34 5.45 -11.01 -22.73
C ASN A 34 3.96 -10.82 -23.06
N PRO A 35 3.21 -11.85 -23.49
CA PRO A 35 1.85 -11.69 -24.04
C PRO A 35 0.79 -11.26 -23.02
N SER A 36 1.10 -11.23 -21.72
CA SER A 36 0.16 -10.91 -20.62
C SER A 36 0.24 -9.46 -20.10
N SER A 37 1.16 -8.64 -20.61
CA SER A 37 1.31 -7.24 -20.18
C SER A 37 1.78 -6.36 -21.31
N TRP A 38 1.07 -5.25 -21.55
CA TRP A 38 1.39 -4.27 -22.59
C TRP A 38 1.68 -2.93 -21.92
N THR A 39 2.78 -2.29 -22.30
CA THR A 39 3.11 -0.94 -21.83
C THR A 39 2.84 0.04 -22.95
N GLU A 40 2.00 1.03 -22.70
CA GLU A 40 1.78 2.14 -23.61
C GLU A 40 2.43 3.41 -23.02
N ASP A 41 3.43 3.91 -23.76
CA ASP A 41 4.11 5.15 -23.45
C ASP A 41 3.28 6.32 -23.98
N MET A 42 2.32 6.80 -23.19
CA MET A 42 1.61 8.04 -23.49
C MET A 42 2.35 9.24 -22.87
N GLN A 43 3.07 10.00 -23.69
CA GLN A 43 3.73 11.23 -23.23
C GLN A 43 2.70 12.34 -22.99
N PHE A 44 2.31 12.54 -21.73
CA PHE A 44 1.49 13.68 -21.31
C PHE A 44 2.38 14.82 -20.80
N ASN A 45 2.00 16.07 -21.10
CA ASN A 45 2.51 17.22 -20.36
C ASN A 45 1.82 17.25 -18.98
N ILE A 46 2.52 16.78 -17.95
CA ILE A 46 1.92 16.58 -16.64
C ILE A 46 2.09 17.83 -15.79
N ALA A 47 1.01 18.52 -15.46
CA ALA A 47 0.99 19.48 -14.34
C ALA A 47 0.91 18.76 -12.98
N THR A 48 0.22 17.62 -12.94
CA THR A 48 0.07 16.71 -11.80
C THR A 48 1.43 16.32 -11.20
N ASN A 49 1.59 16.44 -9.88
CA ASN A 49 2.83 16.15 -9.14
C ASN A 49 4.11 16.93 -9.54
N GLN A 50 4.06 17.95 -10.41
CA GLN A 50 5.26 18.78 -10.65
C GLN A 50 5.76 19.45 -9.37
N THR A 51 4.84 19.95 -8.56
CA THR A 51 5.15 20.52 -7.23
C THR A 51 5.78 19.46 -6.32
N PHE A 52 5.28 18.23 -6.37
CA PHE A 52 5.86 17.11 -5.62
C PHE A 52 7.34 16.88 -6.01
N PHE A 53 7.67 16.78 -7.29
CA PHE A 53 9.06 16.60 -7.74
C PHE A 53 9.97 17.81 -7.53
N LYS A 54 9.40 19.00 -7.34
CA LYS A 54 10.15 20.19 -6.90
C LYS A 54 10.47 20.13 -5.41
N THR A 55 9.54 19.63 -4.59
CA THR A 55 9.72 19.49 -3.14
C THR A 55 10.57 18.27 -2.76
N TYR A 56 10.46 17.18 -3.53
CA TYR A 56 11.13 15.91 -3.29
C TYR A 56 11.97 15.54 -4.51
N ASP A 57 13.06 16.28 -4.72
CA ASP A 57 13.90 16.18 -5.90
C ASP A 57 14.63 14.82 -6.05
N SER A 58 14.99 14.20 -4.93
CA SER A 58 15.60 12.86 -4.89
C SER A 58 14.69 11.72 -5.36
N ILE A 59 13.40 11.98 -5.61
CA ILE A 59 12.46 10.99 -6.14
C ILE A 59 12.42 11.12 -7.66
N ASN A 60 12.81 10.04 -8.35
CA ASN A 60 12.82 9.99 -9.80
C ASN A 60 11.43 9.66 -10.37
N SER A 61 10.70 8.73 -9.73
CA SER A 61 9.37 8.34 -10.20
C SER A 61 8.43 7.86 -9.10
N ILE A 62 7.13 7.99 -9.39
CA ILE A 62 6.02 7.47 -8.60
C ILE A 62 5.33 6.40 -9.43
N ILE A 63 5.25 5.17 -8.93
CA ILE A 63 4.45 4.12 -9.56
C ILE A 63 3.21 3.89 -8.71
N ILE A 64 2.04 4.05 -9.30
CA ILE A 64 0.74 3.79 -8.68
C ILE A 64 0.19 2.50 -9.29
N GLY A 65 -0.01 1.48 -8.47
CA GLY A 65 -0.64 0.24 -8.91
C GLY A 65 -2.14 0.25 -8.72
N TYR A 66 -2.87 -0.33 -9.67
CA TYR A 66 -4.33 -0.41 -9.67
C TYR A 66 -4.82 -1.84 -9.57
N LYS A 67 -5.85 -2.05 -8.77
CA LYS A 67 -6.61 -3.30 -8.68
C LYS A 67 -8.08 -2.95 -8.64
N ASP A 68 -8.88 -3.58 -9.51
CA ASP A 68 -10.31 -3.31 -9.64
C ASP A 68 -10.59 -1.81 -9.77
N LEU A 69 -9.77 -1.13 -10.61
CA LEU A 69 -9.80 0.31 -10.88
C LEU A 69 -9.46 1.22 -9.69
N LYS A 70 -9.03 0.66 -8.55
CA LYS A 70 -8.63 1.43 -7.37
C LYS A 70 -7.12 1.39 -7.16
N PRO A 71 -6.48 2.52 -6.86
CA PRO A 71 -5.10 2.52 -6.38
C PRO A 71 -4.95 1.62 -5.15
N TYR A 72 -4.00 0.69 -5.18
CA TYR A 72 -3.78 -0.24 -4.07
C TYR A 72 -2.35 -0.23 -3.53
N TYR A 73 -1.38 0.29 -4.29
CA TYR A 73 -0.04 0.59 -3.76
C TYR A 73 0.58 1.79 -4.45
N ILE A 74 1.58 2.37 -3.79
CA ILE A 74 2.52 3.33 -4.38
C ILE A 74 3.95 2.85 -4.15
N LEU A 75 4.76 2.88 -5.20
CA LEU A 75 6.20 2.68 -5.13
C LEU A 75 6.89 3.99 -5.51
N LEU A 76 7.68 4.54 -4.59
CA LEU A 76 8.56 5.68 -4.87
C LEU A 76 9.94 5.15 -5.24
N LYS A 77 10.41 5.50 -6.43
CA LYS A 77 11.77 5.21 -6.89
C LYS A 77 12.63 6.46 -6.72
N PHE A 78 13.72 6.32 -5.99
CA PHE A 78 14.67 7.40 -5.77
C PHE A 78 15.73 7.39 -6.87
N GLU A 79 16.43 8.50 -7.05
CA GLU A 79 17.64 8.50 -7.89
C GLU A 79 18.60 7.41 -7.41
N ASN A 80 19.18 6.68 -8.36
CA ASN A 80 20.13 5.61 -8.05
C ASN A 80 21.33 6.21 -7.33
N ASP A 81 21.61 5.70 -6.12
CA ASP A 81 22.91 5.90 -5.49
C ASP A 81 23.84 4.74 -5.85
N SER A 82 25.08 4.79 -5.38
CA SER A 82 26.09 3.75 -5.58
C SER A 82 25.71 2.37 -5.00
N PHE A 83 24.62 2.27 -4.24
CA PHE A 83 24.10 1.03 -3.65
C PHE A 83 22.86 0.48 -4.37
N GLY A 84 22.42 1.12 -5.46
CA GLY A 84 21.35 0.64 -6.35
C GLY A 84 20.05 1.42 -6.24
N GLU A 85 18.98 0.89 -6.86
CA GLU A 85 17.69 1.57 -6.90
C GLU A 85 17.01 1.49 -5.53
N LYS A 86 17.05 2.60 -4.79
CA LYS A 86 16.31 2.73 -3.54
C LYS A 86 14.83 2.89 -3.85
N THR A 87 14.01 2.02 -3.27
CA THR A 87 12.56 2.07 -3.42
C THR A 87 11.86 2.13 -2.06
N LYS A 88 10.72 2.81 -2.00
CA LYS A 88 9.81 2.77 -0.86
C LYS A 88 8.44 2.33 -1.31
N HIS A 89 7.89 1.30 -0.67
CA HIS A 89 6.59 0.74 -1.03
C HIS A 89 5.55 1.07 0.05
N PHE A 90 4.41 1.62 -0.39
CA PHE A 90 3.27 1.92 0.48
C PHE A 90 2.05 1.12 0.03
N ASP A 91 1.55 0.25 0.90
CA ASP A 91 0.27 -0.42 0.69
C ASP A 91 -0.90 0.53 1.00
N LEU A 92 -1.61 0.99 -0.03
CA LEU A 92 -2.74 1.90 0.15
C LEU A 92 -3.96 1.22 0.79
N THR A 93 -3.99 -0.12 0.84
CA THR A 93 -5.04 -0.88 1.52
C THR A 93 -4.79 -1.01 3.03
N PHE A 94 -3.60 -0.64 3.50
CA PHE A 94 -3.22 -0.64 4.90
C PHE A 94 -3.13 0.80 5.46
N GLU A 95 -3.94 1.11 6.47
CA GLU A 95 -4.03 2.46 7.03
C GLU A 95 -2.69 3.00 7.56
N GLY A 96 -1.81 2.12 8.08
CA GLY A 96 -0.50 2.53 8.57
C GLY A 96 0.41 3.06 7.46
N ASP A 97 0.42 2.41 6.31
CA ASP A 97 1.22 2.85 5.15
C ASP A 97 0.62 4.09 4.49
N LEU A 98 -0.71 4.17 4.39
CA LEU A 98 -1.38 5.37 3.92
C LEU A 98 -1.06 6.59 4.81
N TRP A 99 -1.07 6.40 6.13
CA TRP A 99 -0.73 7.45 7.08
C TRP A 99 0.74 7.88 6.95
N LEU A 100 1.67 6.93 6.86
CA LEU A 100 3.09 7.23 6.64
C LEU A 100 3.33 8.00 5.33
N LEU A 101 2.70 7.55 4.25
CA LEU A 101 2.77 8.19 2.95
C LEU A 101 2.32 9.65 3.04
N LYS A 102 1.13 9.91 3.58
CA LYS A 102 0.58 11.27 3.67
C LYS A 102 1.36 12.17 4.62
N LYS A 103 1.95 11.61 5.67
CA LYS A 103 2.82 12.37 6.57
C LYS A 103 4.16 12.73 5.93
N ALA A 104 4.82 11.78 5.27
CA ALA A 104 6.13 12.00 4.65
C ALA A 104 6.04 12.81 3.34
N TYR A 105 4.93 12.66 2.63
CA TYR A 105 4.71 13.17 1.28
C TYR A 105 3.33 13.84 1.13
N PRO A 106 3.01 14.89 1.91
CA PRO A 106 1.68 15.53 1.89
C PRO A 106 1.22 16.03 0.52
N SER A 107 2.15 16.44 -0.35
CA SER A 107 1.84 16.92 -1.70
C SER A 107 1.70 15.81 -2.75
N ILE A 108 1.83 14.52 -2.38
CA ILE A 108 1.65 13.43 -3.33
C ILE A 108 0.18 13.30 -3.72
N GLU A 109 -0.07 13.47 -5.01
CA GLU A 109 -1.37 13.23 -5.62
C GLU A 109 -1.45 11.78 -6.07
N VAL A 110 -2.45 11.05 -5.56
CA VAL A 110 -2.78 9.71 -6.00
C VAL A 110 -3.87 9.87 -7.05
N LEU A 111 -3.54 9.56 -8.29
CA LEU A 111 -4.52 9.55 -9.37
C LEU A 111 -5.54 8.45 -9.09
N ASP A 112 -6.81 8.82 -9.09
CA ASP A 112 -7.93 7.87 -9.03
C ASP A 112 -8.56 7.83 -10.42
N LEU A 113 -8.37 6.72 -11.13
CA LEU A 113 -8.84 6.56 -12.49
C LEU A 113 -10.16 5.80 -12.44
N GLN A 114 -11.25 6.54 -12.68
CA GLN A 114 -12.49 5.89 -13.05
C GLN A 114 -12.43 5.61 -14.55
N SER A 115 -12.36 4.34 -14.95
CA SER A 115 -12.55 3.97 -16.36
C SER A 115 -13.59 2.87 -16.48
N ASP A 116 -14.39 2.96 -17.53
CA ASP A 116 -15.29 1.90 -17.95
C ASP A 116 -14.49 0.68 -18.41
N VAL A 117 -15.02 -0.50 -18.09
CA VAL A 117 -14.47 -1.79 -18.51
C VAL A 117 -14.64 -1.90 -20.02
N PHE A 118 -13.53 -1.98 -20.77
CA PHE A 118 -13.58 -2.41 -22.18
C PHE A 118 -13.85 -3.91 -22.22
N ASN A 119 -15.12 -4.29 -22.34
CA ASN A 119 -15.53 -5.66 -22.62
C ASN A 119 -15.65 -5.86 -24.13
N SER A 120 -14.97 -6.87 -24.68
CA SER A 120 -15.28 -7.39 -26.02
C SER A 120 -15.74 -8.85 -25.95
N ASN A 121 -16.90 -9.08 -26.58
CA ASN A 121 -17.52 -10.33 -27.03
C ASN A 121 -18.04 -11.34 -25.98
N VAL A 122 -19.20 -10.99 -25.41
CA VAL A 122 -20.07 -11.84 -24.58
C VAL A 122 -20.51 -13.15 -25.27
N GLY A 123 -20.41 -13.26 -26.60
CA GLY A 123 -20.92 -14.40 -27.36
C GLY A 123 -20.11 -15.70 -27.30
N LEU A 124 -18.87 -15.70 -26.77
CA LEU A 124 -17.96 -16.86 -26.81
C LEU A 124 -17.47 -17.36 -25.44
N GLY A 125 -17.98 -16.81 -24.32
CA GLY A 125 -17.53 -17.19 -22.97
C GLY A 125 -16.07 -16.83 -22.65
N ILE A 126 -15.45 -16.02 -23.52
CA ILE A 126 -14.07 -15.54 -23.42
C ILE A 126 -14.12 -14.03 -23.29
N GLU A 127 -13.66 -13.51 -22.15
CA GLU A 127 -13.54 -12.08 -21.94
C GLU A 127 -12.10 -11.64 -22.19
N LYS A 128 -11.91 -10.76 -23.18
CA LYS A 128 -10.69 -9.94 -23.24
C LYS A 128 -10.84 -8.81 -22.23
N ILE A 129 -10.02 -8.85 -21.20
CA ILE A 129 -9.98 -7.84 -20.15
C ILE A 129 -8.73 -6.99 -20.40
N GLN A 130 -8.93 -5.73 -20.76
CA GLN A 130 -7.90 -4.70 -20.73
C GLN A 130 -8.15 -3.79 -19.54
N ARG A 131 -7.20 -3.70 -18.60
CA ARG A 131 -7.31 -2.86 -17.40
C ARG A 131 -6.00 -2.16 -17.12
N ILE A 132 -6.06 -0.98 -16.52
CA ILE A 132 -4.87 -0.30 -16.04
C ILE A 132 -4.28 -1.12 -14.90
N LYS A 133 -3.02 -1.52 -15.06
CA LYS A 133 -2.22 -2.22 -14.05
C LYS A 133 -1.46 -1.23 -13.19
N SER A 134 -0.81 -0.26 -13.83
CA SER A 134 -0.06 0.77 -13.13
C SER A 134 0.09 2.04 -13.95
N ILE A 135 0.27 3.16 -13.25
CA ILE A 135 0.76 4.41 -13.83
C ILE A 135 2.13 4.71 -13.23
N THR A 136 3.11 5.00 -14.08
CA THR A 136 4.40 5.57 -13.68
C THR A 136 4.38 7.06 -14.00
N ILE A 137 4.65 7.90 -13.00
CA ILE A 137 4.76 9.35 -13.14
C ILE A 137 6.22 9.72 -12.92
N GLU A 138 6.80 10.41 -13.90
CA GLU A 138 8.13 11.00 -13.89
C GLU A 138 8.01 12.52 -14.12
N ARG A 139 9.11 13.25 -13.91
CA ARG A 139 9.12 14.73 -13.99
C ARG A 139 8.53 15.31 -15.28
N LYS A 140 8.66 14.59 -16.40
CA LYS A 140 8.25 15.06 -17.74
C LYS A 140 7.42 14.04 -18.51
N LYS A 141 7.12 12.88 -17.91
CA LYS A 141 6.55 11.73 -18.62
C LYS A 141 5.63 10.95 -17.70
N LEU A 142 4.52 10.49 -18.27
CA LEU A 142 3.63 9.52 -17.65
C LEU A 142 3.71 8.24 -18.50
N GLN A 143 3.62 7.08 -17.88
CA GLN A 143 3.51 5.80 -18.59
C GLN A 143 2.34 5.03 -18.01
N ILE A 144 1.53 4.42 -18.87
CA ILE A 144 0.42 3.57 -18.46
C ILE A 144 0.77 2.14 -18.84
N THR A 145 0.81 1.27 -17.83
CA THR A 145 0.91 -0.18 -18.06
C THR A 145 -0.47 -0.78 -18.02
N LEU A 146 -0.83 -1.49 -19.08
CA LEU A 146 -2.10 -2.18 -19.22
C LEU A 146 -1.89 -3.67 -18.98
N PHE A 147 -2.74 -4.23 -18.13
CA PHE A 147 -2.96 -5.66 -18.08
C PHE A 147 -3.88 -6.05 -19.22
N ASN A 148 -3.47 -7.02 -20.02
CA ASN A 148 -4.30 -7.60 -21.08
C ASN A 148 -4.31 -9.10 -20.90
N ASN A 149 -5.49 -9.67 -20.63
CA ASN A 149 -5.62 -11.11 -20.55
C ASN A 149 -6.94 -11.57 -21.17
N THR A 150 -6.87 -12.74 -21.78
CA THR A 150 -8.02 -13.45 -22.33
C THR A 150 -8.39 -14.50 -21.30
N ILE A 151 -9.44 -14.25 -20.53
CA ILE A 151 -9.79 -15.08 -19.38
C ILE A 151 -11.15 -15.73 -19.65
N SER A 152 -11.29 -17.02 -19.31
CA SER A 152 -12.63 -17.61 -19.21
C SER A 152 -13.35 -16.96 -18.02
N SER A 153 -14.68 -16.81 -18.11
CA SER A 153 -15.51 -16.18 -17.08
C SER A 153 -15.20 -16.65 -15.65
N ASP A 154 -14.77 -17.90 -15.49
CA ASP A 154 -14.60 -18.58 -14.21
C ASP A 154 -13.23 -18.32 -13.55
N THR A 155 -12.24 -17.79 -14.28
CA THR A 155 -10.89 -17.53 -13.73
C THR A 155 -10.69 -16.10 -13.21
N ARG A 156 -11.75 -15.28 -13.24
CA ARG A 156 -11.72 -13.84 -12.90
C ARG A 156 -11.19 -13.53 -11.49
N HIS A 157 -11.27 -14.48 -10.56
CA HIS A 157 -10.85 -14.32 -9.16
C HIS A 157 -9.35 -14.53 -8.89
N HIS A 158 -8.58 -15.10 -9.84
CA HIS A 158 -7.21 -15.56 -9.59
C HIS A 158 -6.10 -14.55 -9.93
N LEU A 159 -6.44 -13.35 -10.39
CA LEU A 159 -5.47 -12.29 -10.64
C LEU A 159 -5.15 -11.52 -9.35
N THR A 160 -4.58 -12.22 -8.37
CA THR A 160 -3.96 -11.57 -7.21
C THR A 160 -2.59 -11.05 -7.61
N GLU A 161 -2.56 -9.95 -8.36
CA GLU A 161 -1.30 -9.35 -8.79
C GLU A 161 -0.52 -8.79 -7.60
N ASN A 162 0.75 -9.20 -7.50
CA ASN A 162 1.77 -8.73 -6.55
C ASN A 162 1.55 -9.09 -5.06
N VAL A 163 0.92 -10.23 -4.73
CA VAL A 163 0.96 -10.78 -3.36
C VAL A 163 2.19 -11.67 -3.19
N TRP A 164 3.10 -11.32 -2.28
CA TRP A 164 4.33 -12.08 -2.03
C TRP A 164 4.13 -13.08 -0.90
N ALA A 165 3.44 -12.64 0.14
CA ALA A 165 3.11 -13.46 1.30
C ALA A 165 1.82 -12.98 1.97
N PHE A 166 1.19 -13.88 2.71
CA PHE A 166 0.21 -13.53 3.72
C PHE A 166 0.94 -13.14 5.02
N PRO A 167 0.56 -12.03 5.67
CA PRO A 167 1.26 -11.53 6.84
C PRO A 167 1.09 -12.46 8.03
N ALA A 168 1.99 -12.30 9.01
CA ALA A 168 1.82 -12.95 10.29
C ALA A 168 0.51 -12.52 10.96
N THR A 169 -0.17 -13.46 11.61
CA THR A 169 -1.48 -13.23 12.23
C THR A 169 -1.45 -13.56 13.71
N TYR A 170 -2.16 -12.78 14.51
CA TYR A 170 -2.31 -13.05 15.94
C TYR A 170 -3.51 -13.98 16.17
N ILE A 171 -3.33 -15.01 17.00
CA ILE A 171 -4.40 -15.96 17.33
C ILE A 171 -5.50 -15.24 18.11
N GLY A 172 -6.74 -15.34 17.61
CA GLY A 172 -7.88 -14.54 18.09
C GLY A 172 -7.99 -13.14 17.48
N GLY A 173 -7.07 -12.77 16.58
CA GLY A 173 -7.09 -11.52 15.83
C GLY A 173 -6.62 -10.30 16.62
N THR A 174 -6.60 -9.14 15.96
CA THR A 174 -6.13 -7.88 16.55
C THR A 174 -6.96 -7.44 17.76
N LYS A 175 -8.23 -7.86 17.87
CA LYS A 175 -9.11 -7.56 19.01
C LYS A 175 -8.60 -8.13 20.34
N VAL A 176 -7.92 -9.26 20.33
CA VAL A 176 -7.30 -9.81 21.54
C VAL A 176 -6.07 -8.98 21.92
N LEU A 177 -5.25 -8.61 20.93
CA LEU A 177 -4.10 -7.75 21.15
C LEU A 177 -4.51 -6.36 21.66
N GLU A 178 -5.57 -5.76 21.09
CA GLU A 178 -6.17 -4.50 21.56
C GLU A 178 -6.56 -4.57 23.05
N ARG A 179 -7.24 -5.64 23.47
CA ARG A 179 -7.63 -5.85 24.87
C ARG A 179 -6.41 -5.97 25.79
N ASN A 180 -5.40 -6.70 25.38
CA ASN A 180 -4.16 -6.86 26.15
C ASN A 180 -3.45 -5.51 26.33
N LEU A 181 -3.36 -4.70 25.26
CA LEU A 181 -2.71 -3.39 25.32
C LEU A 181 -3.58 -2.32 26.00
N SER A 182 -4.91 -2.47 26.01
CA SER A 182 -5.82 -1.53 26.68
C SER A 182 -5.68 -1.55 28.20
N SER A 183 -5.09 -2.61 28.76
CA SER A 183 -4.78 -2.71 30.20
C SER A 183 -3.63 -1.78 30.64
N ILE A 184 -2.94 -1.13 29.70
CA ILE A 184 -1.87 -0.18 29.99
C ILE A 184 -2.47 1.04 30.69
N ARG A 185 -2.29 1.12 32.02
CA ARG A 185 -2.54 2.33 32.80
C ARG A 185 -1.69 3.46 32.22
N SER A 186 -2.35 4.36 31.51
CA SER A 186 -1.69 5.51 30.91
C SER A 186 -1.77 6.69 31.87
N PRO A 187 -0.75 7.58 31.89
CA PRO A 187 -0.97 8.95 32.35
C PRO A 187 -2.20 9.51 31.61
N LYS A 188 -3.02 10.33 32.29
CA LYS A 188 -4.05 11.12 31.59
C LYS A 188 -3.37 11.80 30.41
N PRO A 189 -3.94 11.74 29.19
CA PRO A 189 -3.33 12.36 28.03
C PRO A 189 -3.03 13.81 28.38
N SER A 190 -1.75 14.18 28.41
CA SER A 190 -1.39 15.57 28.69
C SER A 190 -1.91 16.42 27.53
N LYS A 191 -2.11 17.72 27.73
CA LYS A 191 -2.42 18.64 26.61
C LYS A 191 -1.36 18.58 25.47
N ASN A 192 -0.20 17.97 25.75
CA ASN A 192 0.92 17.76 24.84
C ASN A 192 1.10 16.30 24.37
N ASP A 193 0.16 15.37 24.66
CA ASP A 193 0.17 14.04 24.02
C ASP A 193 -0.34 14.18 22.59
N VAL A 194 0.57 14.57 21.69
CA VAL A 194 0.28 14.90 20.28
C VAL A 194 0.02 13.64 19.44
N ASP A 195 0.60 12.50 19.82
CA ASP A 195 0.54 11.28 19.01
C ASP A 195 -0.66 10.42 19.40
N SER A 196 -1.74 10.50 18.62
CA SER A 196 -2.86 9.53 18.65
C SER A 196 -2.57 8.29 17.81
N VAL A 197 -1.42 8.24 17.15
CA VAL A 197 -1.03 7.21 16.18
C VAL A 197 0.40 6.74 16.46
N PHE A 198 0.55 5.43 16.60
CA PHE A 198 1.82 4.74 16.77
C PHE A 198 1.97 3.70 15.69
N LEU A 199 3.18 3.54 15.18
CA LEU A 199 3.48 2.51 14.19
C LEU A 199 4.73 1.77 14.61
N PHE A 200 4.64 0.45 14.64
CA PHE A 200 5.75 -0.42 14.99
C PHE A 200 6.08 -1.36 13.84
N LYS A 201 7.37 -1.63 13.62
CA LYS A 201 7.82 -2.80 12.88
C LYS A 201 8.05 -3.93 13.88
N VAL A 202 7.46 -5.08 13.61
CA VAL A 202 7.58 -6.27 14.44
C VAL A 202 8.16 -7.38 13.61
N LYS A 203 9.33 -7.87 14.00
CA LYS A 203 9.98 -9.01 13.35
C LYS A 203 9.42 -10.29 13.95
N ILE A 204 8.78 -11.10 13.12
CA ILE A 204 8.15 -12.36 13.52
C ILE A 204 8.87 -13.50 12.81
N SER A 205 9.35 -14.47 13.60
CA SER A 205 10.05 -15.65 13.10
C SER A 205 9.10 -16.61 12.37
N LYS A 206 9.66 -17.52 11.57
CA LYS A 206 8.92 -18.62 10.93
C LYS A 206 8.24 -19.56 11.92
N LYS A 207 8.60 -19.51 13.20
CA LYS A 207 7.96 -20.26 14.29
C LYS A 207 6.85 -19.46 14.98
N GLY A 208 6.71 -18.18 14.71
CA GLY A 208 5.75 -17.29 15.36
C GLY A 208 6.32 -16.51 16.55
N ASP A 209 7.63 -16.55 16.78
CA ASP A 209 8.25 -15.78 17.86
C ASP A 209 8.38 -14.31 17.45
N VAL A 210 8.07 -13.39 18.36
CA VAL A 210 8.42 -11.98 18.20
C VAL A 210 9.90 -11.81 18.56
N GLU A 211 10.72 -11.51 17.56
CA GLU A 211 12.16 -11.33 17.71
C GLU A 211 12.51 -9.89 18.07
N GLU A 212 11.78 -8.93 17.51
CA GLU A 212 12.11 -7.51 17.62
C GLU A 212 10.87 -6.64 17.42
N VAL A 213 10.82 -5.51 18.13
CA VAL A 213 9.77 -4.48 18.00
C VAL A 213 10.46 -3.12 17.93
N GLU A 214 10.37 -2.46 16.79
CA GLU A 214 10.96 -1.14 16.53
C GLU A 214 9.87 -0.09 16.33
N PRO A 215 9.94 1.08 17.00
CA PRO A 215 9.05 2.18 16.69
C PRO A 215 9.43 2.81 15.36
N VAL A 216 8.46 2.92 14.44
CA VAL A 216 8.58 3.71 13.21
C VAL A 216 8.05 5.12 13.43
N GLN A 217 7.00 5.25 14.26
CA GLN A 217 6.37 6.52 14.60
C GLN A 217 5.94 6.56 16.06
N GLY A 218 6.07 7.74 16.66
CA GLY A 218 5.66 8.03 18.04
C GLY A 218 6.75 7.72 19.06
N ASP A 219 7.97 7.45 18.60
CA ASP A 219 9.18 7.19 19.39
C ASP A 219 9.45 8.21 20.51
N LYS A 220 9.05 9.47 20.30
CA LYS A 220 9.15 10.55 21.30
C LYS A 220 8.13 10.44 22.44
N SER A 221 7.04 9.70 22.25
CA SER A 221 5.99 9.52 23.26
C SER A 221 6.42 8.49 24.30
N SER A 222 6.27 8.83 25.59
CA SER A 222 6.44 7.87 26.69
C SER A 222 5.46 6.70 26.56
N TYR A 223 4.26 6.95 26.03
CA TYR A 223 3.27 5.92 25.78
C TYR A 223 3.70 4.94 24.69
N SER A 224 4.36 5.42 23.63
CA SER A 224 4.94 4.56 22.60
C SER A 224 5.97 3.59 23.16
N LYS A 225 6.82 4.03 24.09
CA LYS A 225 7.79 3.15 24.78
C LYS A 225 7.08 2.07 25.60
N VAL A 226 5.96 2.40 26.23
CA VAL A 226 5.15 1.42 26.98
C VAL A 226 4.47 0.42 26.03
N LEU A 227 3.93 0.89 24.90
CA LEU A 227 3.37 0.02 23.86
C LEU A 227 4.44 -0.92 23.29
N GLN A 228 5.61 -0.39 22.94
CA GLN A 228 6.75 -1.16 22.45
C GLN A 228 7.11 -2.27 23.44
N LYS A 229 7.28 -1.92 24.73
CA LYS A 229 7.58 -2.89 25.78
C LYS A 229 6.51 -3.97 25.84
N LYS A 230 5.21 -3.61 25.87
CA LYS A 230 4.13 -4.61 25.92
C LYS A 230 4.08 -5.50 24.70
N LEU A 231 4.33 -4.96 23.51
CA LEU A 231 4.40 -5.74 22.28
C LEU A 231 5.56 -6.76 22.32
N SER A 232 6.62 -6.51 23.07
CA SER A 232 7.76 -7.43 23.24
C SER A 232 7.62 -8.41 24.42
N GLU A 233 6.62 -8.26 25.29
CA GLU A 233 6.51 -9.10 26.49
C GLU A 233 6.02 -10.53 26.20
N LYS A 234 6.50 -11.49 27.01
CA LYS A 234 6.13 -12.91 26.85
C LYS A 234 4.64 -13.17 27.02
N ASN A 235 3.98 -12.53 27.98
CA ASN A 235 2.54 -12.70 28.21
C ASN A 235 1.69 -12.23 26.99
N THR A 236 2.15 -11.23 26.26
CA THR A 236 1.53 -10.75 25.01
C THR A 236 1.74 -11.74 23.89
N ASN A 237 2.90 -12.40 23.81
CA ASN A 237 3.29 -13.19 22.64
C ASN A 237 3.16 -14.70 22.80
N TYR A 238 2.95 -15.22 24.01
CA TYR A 238 2.86 -16.66 24.27
C TYR A 238 1.64 -17.00 25.13
N PHE A 239 1.10 -18.21 24.92
CA PHE A 239 0.14 -18.84 25.80
C PHE A 239 0.83 -19.41 27.05
N SER A 240 0.05 -19.85 28.04
CA SER A 240 0.57 -20.42 29.29
C SER A 240 1.36 -21.72 29.08
N ASP A 241 1.06 -22.46 28.01
CA ASP A 241 1.78 -23.66 27.60
C ASP A 241 3.10 -23.35 26.85
N GLY A 242 3.44 -22.07 26.68
CA GLY A 242 4.64 -21.63 25.98
C GLY A 242 4.51 -21.59 24.45
N SER A 243 3.36 -21.93 23.88
CA SER A 243 3.13 -21.82 22.43
C SER A 243 2.98 -20.35 21.99
N PRO A 244 3.49 -19.96 20.80
CA PRO A 244 3.39 -18.59 20.32
C PRO A 244 1.96 -18.22 19.91
N LYS A 245 1.56 -17.00 20.25
CA LYS A 245 0.27 -16.40 19.85
C LYS A 245 0.29 -15.84 18.45
N TRP A 246 1.46 -15.64 17.86
CA TRP A 246 1.58 -15.27 16.45
C TRP A 246 1.75 -16.52 15.58
N LYS A 247 1.02 -16.56 14.47
CA LYS A 247 1.29 -17.47 13.36
C LYS A 247 2.19 -16.74 12.36
N ALA A 248 3.24 -17.43 11.93
CA ALA A 248 4.18 -16.90 10.96
C ALA A 248 3.50 -16.48 9.64
N ALA A 249 4.13 -15.54 8.94
CA ALA A 249 3.75 -15.20 7.58
C ALA A 249 3.94 -16.41 6.66
N ILE A 250 3.10 -16.51 5.63
CA ILE A 250 3.08 -17.64 4.69
C ILE A 250 3.37 -17.12 3.28
N ARG A 251 4.42 -17.64 2.62
CA ARG A 251 4.68 -17.32 1.20
C ARG A 251 3.51 -17.73 0.33
N TYR A 252 3.05 -16.81 -0.52
CA TYR A 252 1.86 -16.99 -1.36
C TYR A 252 1.97 -18.23 -2.27
N ASN A 253 3.08 -18.36 -3.00
CA ASN A 253 3.21 -19.40 -4.03
C ASN A 253 3.54 -20.81 -3.54
N VAL A 254 4.02 -20.96 -2.29
CA VAL A 254 4.54 -22.25 -1.79
C VAL A 254 3.94 -22.66 -0.45
N SER A 255 3.07 -21.84 0.12
CA SER A 255 2.43 -22.07 1.42
C SER A 255 3.41 -22.42 2.55
N ARG A 256 4.65 -21.87 2.49
CA ARG A 256 5.69 -22.13 3.50
C ARG A 256 5.79 -20.97 4.50
N PRO A 257 5.89 -21.28 5.81
CA PRO A 257 6.20 -20.28 6.84
C PRO A 257 7.53 -19.57 6.57
N MET A 258 7.58 -18.28 6.88
CA MET A 258 8.78 -17.44 6.70
C MET A 258 8.93 -16.43 7.84
N ASN A 259 10.16 -15.98 8.05
CA ASN A 259 10.42 -14.79 8.84
C ASN A 259 9.83 -13.57 8.12
N SER A 260 9.25 -12.64 8.86
CA SER A 260 8.62 -11.45 8.27
C SER A 260 8.77 -10.23 9.16
N ILE A 261 8.73 -9.06 8.54
CA ILE A 261 8.60 -7.77 9.24
C ILE A 261 7.16 -7.29 9.03
N LEU A 262 6.41 -7.19 10.11
CA LEU A 262 5.02 -6.76 10.13
C LEU A 262 4.92 -5.32 10.65
N LYS A 263 4.26 -4.43 9.90
CA LYS A 263 3.89 -3.11 10.42
C LYS A 263 2.61 -3.25 11.26
N ILE A 264 2.63 -2.80 12.51
CA ILE A 264 1.45 -2.73 13.39
C ILE A 264 1.08 -1.28 13.60
N TYR A 265 -0.09 -0.88 13.07
CA TYR A 265 -0.66 0.44 13.24
C TYR A 265 -1.56 0.45 14.46
N ILE A 266 -1.29 1.35 15.39
CA ILE A 266 -2.00 1.49 16.65
C ILE A 266 -2.55 2.91 16.74
N LYS A 267 -3.88 3.05 16.82
CA LYS A 267 -4.54 4.33 17.04
C LYS A 267 -5.14 4.35 18.44
N ARG A 268 -4.84 5.40 19.19
CA ARG A 268 -5.43 5.68 20.50
C ARG A 268 -6.47 6.78 20.37
N SER A 269 -7.68 6.53 20.81
CA SER A 269 -8.76 7.52 20.90
C SER A 269 -8.63 8.37 22.17
N HIS A 270 -9.44 9.42 22.25
CA HIS A 270 -9.42 10.38 23.36
C HIS A 270 -9.82 9.76 24.71
N ASP A 271 -10.71 8.75 24.69
CA ASP A 271 -11.10 7.97 25.87
C ASP A 271 -10.07 6.91 26.26
N GLY A 272 -8.97 6.79 25.50
CA GLY A 272 -7.88 5.85 25.76
C GLY A 272 -8.06 4.47 25.13
N GLN A 273 -9.16 4.22 24.42
CA GLN A 273 -9.32 2.98 23.67
C GLN A 273 -8.27 2.88 22.54
N ILE A 274 -7.81 1.65 22.31
CA ILE A 274 -6.83 1.36 21.27
C ILE A 274 -7.49 0.58 20.15
N THR A 275 -7.21 0.95 18.91
CA THR A 275 -7.51 0.15 17.72
C THR A 275 -6.21 -0.27 17.05
N ILE A 276 -6.13 -1.54 16.65
CA ILE A 276 -4.95 -2.10 15.98
C ILE A 276 -5.33 -2.56 14.58
N LYS A 277 -4.54 -2.15 13.61
CA LYS A 277 -4.58 -2.65 12.24
C LYS A 277 -3.23 -3.23 11.85
N ILE A 278 -3.29 -4.31 11.08
CA ILE A 278 -2.14 -4.96 10.45
C ILE A 278 -2.42 -5.10 8.95
N PRO A 279 -1.39 -5.20 8.11
CA PRO A 279 -1.56 -5.53 6.69
C PRO A 279 -2.38 -6.80 6.49
N THR A 280 -3.07 -6.90 5.37
CA THR A 280 -3.78 -8.13 4.93
C THR A 280 -2.95 -8.95 3.95
N VAL A 281 -1.97 -8.34 3.31
CA VAL A 281 -1.00 -8.97 2.41
C VAL A 281 0.37 -8.31 2.59
N LEU A 282 1.44 -9.05 2.26
CA LEU A 282 2.80 -8.51 2.14
C LEU A 282 3.15 -8.44 0.66
N ARG A 283 3.56 -7.24 0.21
CA ARG A 283 3.97 -6.97 -1.18
C ARG A 283 5.46 -6.64 -1.31
N ASN A 284 6.20 -6.68 -0.20
CA ASN A 284 7.66 -6.57 -0.15
C ASN A 284 8.22 -7.53 0.92
N TRP A 285 9.52 -7.87 0.83
CA TRP A 285 10.21 -8.68 1.85
C TRP A 285 10.59 -7.86 3.09
N THR A 286 10.80 -6.56 2.92
CA THR A 286 11.51 -5.71 3.87
C THR A 286 10.60 -5.04 4.89
N GLY A 287 9.27 -5.05 4.68
CA GLY A 287 8.36 -4.24 5.46
C GLY A 287 8.70 -2.74 5.40
N ASN A 288 9.32 -2.30 4.30
CA ASN A 288 9.67 -0.89 4.03
C ASN A 288 8.75 -0.27 2.99
#